data_AF-A0AAW2MC48-F1
#
_entry.id   AF-A0AAW2MC48-F1
#
_cell.length_a   1.000
_cell.length_b   1.000
_cell.length_c   1.000
_cell.angle_alpha   90.00
_cell.angle_beta   90.00
_cell.angle_gamma   90.00
#
_symmetry.space_group_name_H-M   'P 1'
#
loop_
_entity.id
_entity.type
_entity.pdbx_description
1 polymer ?
#
loop_
_entity_poly.entity_id
_entity_poly.type
_entity_poly.pdbx_seq_one_letter_code
_entity_poly.pdbx_strand_id
1 'polypeptide(L)'
;MGRDKPPETSHDMNAAVQEPPAVVFRHGKGRRRRTHSRKMPKEGCCNGGGGEDLKDEKAEVERKIAALQKIVPGGDSLAVETLFEETAEYILALEWQVKALRFLAAFVEGSDMEKRKLGG
;
A
#
# COMPACT_ATOMS: atom_id res chain seq x y z
N MET A 1 62.53 9.79 7.67
CA MET A 1 61.14 10.27 7.87
C MET A 1 60.26 9.52 6.91
N GLY A 2 59.78 8.35 7.35
CA GLY A 2 59.01 7.41 6.53
C GLY A 2 57.56 7.88 6.40
N ARG A 3 56.98 7.69 5.21
CA ARG A 3 55.59 8.00 4.91
C ARG A 3 54.71 6.88 5.44
N ASP A 4 53.91 7.15 6.47
CA ASP A 4 52.86 6.24 6.92
C ASP A 4 51.66 6.35 5.97
N LYS A 5 51.44 5.26 5.22
CA LYS A 5 50.28 5.03 4.37
C LYS A 5 49.21 4.31 5.20
N PRO A 6 47.95 4.76 5.22
CA PRO A 6 46.89 4.04 5.93
C PRO A 6 46.48 2.77 5.15
N PRO A 7 46.10 1.67 5.83
CA PRO A 7 45.48 0.54 5.18
C PRO A 7 44.00 0.81 4.90
N GLU A 8 43.63 0.71 3.62
CA GLU A 8 42.24 0.53 3.16
C GLU A 8 41.86 -0.95 3.24
N THR A 9 40.75 -1.25 3.92
CA THR A 9 39.90 -2.43 3.70
C THR A 9 38.49 -2.00 4.14
N SER A 10 37.60 -1.60 3.23
CA SER A 10 36.57 -2.45 2.60
C SER A 10 35.95 -3.44 3.57
N HIS A 11 34.66 -3.29 3.86
CA HIS A 11 33.64 -4.30 3.57
C HIS A 11 32.24 -3.78 3.94
N ASP A 12 31.39 -3.78 2.94
CA ASP A 12 29.98 -3.43 2.94
C ASP A 12 29.19 -4.16 4.04
N MET A 13 28.51 -3.40 4.91
CA MET A 13 27.44 -3.95 5.73
C MET A 13 26.14 -3.89 4.92
N ASN A 14 26.08 -4.76 3.93
CA ASN A 14 24.92 -4.95 3.07
C ASN A 14 23.90 -5.88 3.76
N ALA A 15 22.72 -5.32 3.99
CA ALA A 15 21.40 -5.95 4.13
C ALA A 15 21.33 -7.43 4.55
N ALA A 16 21.15 -7.68 5.84
CA ALA A 16 20.54 -8.93 6.32
C ALA A 16 19.01 -8.79 6.32
N VAL A 17 18.40 -8.76 5.13
CA VAL A 17 16.98 -9.10 4.96
C VAL A 17 16.88 -10.61 5.15
N GLN A 18 16.29 -11.04 6.27
CA GLN A 18 15.91 -12.44 6.46
C GLN A 18 14.80 -12.77 5.48
N GLU A 19 15.10 -13.59 4.47
CA GLU A 19 14.08 -14.16 3.60
C GLU A 19 13.37 -15.35 4.27
N PRO A 20 12.03 -15.49 4.13
CA PRO A 20 11.30 -16.63 4.66
C PRO A 20 11.53 -17.90 3.81
N PRO A 21 11.49 -19.11 4.41
CA PRO A 21 11.71 -20.35 3.69
C PRO A 21 10.58 -20.61 2.68
N ALA A 22 10.97 -20.90 1.43
CA ALA A 22 10.07 -21.30 0.37
C ALA A 22 9.36 -22.63 0.69
N VAL A 23 8.05 -22.59 0.92
CA VAL A 23 7.18 -23.77 0.97
C VAL A 23 6.95 -24.31 -0.45
N VAL A 24 7.58 -25.44 -0.75
CA VAL A 24 7.42 -26.17 -2.03
C VAL A 24 6.09 -26.91 -2.09
N PHE A 25 5.10 -26.34 -2.76
CA PHE A 25 3.87 -27.05 -3.14
C PHE A 25 4.12 -28.00 -4.32
N ARG A 26 4.13 -29.31 -4.04
CA ARG A 26 4.22 -30.38 -5.04
C ARG A 26 2.93 -30.41 -5.87
N HIS A 27 2.97 -29.83 -7.06
CA HIS A 27 1.87 -29.93 -8.03
C HIS A 27 1.85 -31.32 -8.67
N GLY A 28 0.85 -32.13 -8.32
CA GLY A 28 0.56 -33.40 -8.98
C GLY A 28 0.14 -33.20 -10.43
N LYS A 29 0.95 -33.67 -11.38
CA LYS A 29 0.64 -33.66 -12.82
C LYS A 29 -0.46 -34.68 -13.13
N GLY A 30 -1.72 -34.24 -13.06
CA GLY A 30 -2.86 -35.00 -13.58
C GLY A 30 -2.87 -35.00 -15.11
N ARG A 31 -2.58 -36.15 -15.72
CA ARG A 31 -2.73 -36.40 -17.16
C ARG A 31 -4.21 -36.28 -17.57
N ARG A 32 -4.64 -35.13 -18.11
CA ARG A 32 -5.92 -35.01 -18.81
C ARG A 32 -5.70 -35.13 -20.32
N ARG A 33 -6.37 -36.12 -20.90
CA ARG A 33 -6.24 -36.60 -22.27
C ARG A 33 -6.61 -35.49 -23.28
N ARG A 34 -5.72 -35.28 -24.23
CA ARG A 34 -5.85 -34.39 -25.39
C ARG A 34 -6.75 -35.05 -26.42
N THR A 35 -7.99 -34.59 -26.58
CA THR A 35 -8.83 -34.94 -27.72
C THR A 35 -8.71 -33.85 -28.78
N HIS A 36 -8.17 -34.24 -29.92
CA HIS A 36 -8.08 -33.45 -31.15
C HIS A 36 -9.51 -33.19 -31.67
N SER A 37 -9.89 -31.92 -31.84
CA SER A 37 -10.90 -31.56 -32.83
C SER A 37 -10.52 -30.22 -33.46
N ARG A 38 -10.13 -30.30 -34.73
CA ARG A 38 -9.88 -29.17 -35.62
C ARG A 38 -11.23 -28.54 -35.98
N LYS A 39 -11.31 -27.21 -36.07
CA LYS A 39 -12.15 -26.45 -37.03
C LYS A 39 -11.67 -25.00 -37.10
N MET A 40 -11.48 -24.52 -38.33
CA MET A 40 -10.92 -23.21 -38.72
C MET A 40 -12.01 -22.11 -38.74
N PRO A 41 -11.71 -20.89 -39.24
CA PRO A 41 -11.91 -19.61 -38.56
C PRO A 41 -13.34 -19.06 -38.74
N LYS A 42 -13.73 -18.12 -37.87
CA LYS A 42 -14.86 -17.23 -38.16
C LYS A 42 -14.31 -15.84 -38.39
N GLU A 43 -14.20 -15.48 -39.66
CA GLU A 43 -14.20 -14.07 -40.07
C GLU A 43 -15.45 -13.43 -39.47
N GLY A 44 -15.24 -12.36 -38.71
CA GLY A 44 -16.26 -11.72 -37.91
C GLY A 44 -15.92 -10.26 -37.72
N CYS A 45 -16.07 -9.51 -38.82
CA CYS A 45 -16.32 -8.08 -38.92
C CYS A 45 -15.45 -7.12 -38.08
N CYS A 46 -14.68 -6.29 -38.78
CA CYS A 46 -14.39 -4.95 -38.31
C CYS A 46 -15.72 -4.27 -37.97
N ASN A 47 -16.02 -4.04 -36.70
CA ASN A 47 -17.01 -3.03 -36.31
C ASN A 47 -16.35 -2.12 -35.29
N GLY A 48 -16.05 -0.91 -35.74
CA GLY A 48 -15.64 0.18 -34.87
C GLY A 48 -16.72 0.55 -33.86
N GLY A 49 -16.30 1.23 -32.80
CA GLY A 49 -17.19 1.89 -31.88
C GLY A 49 -16.40 2.58 -30.79
N GLY A 50 -15.92 3.80 -31.06
CA GLY A 50 -15.31 4.70 -30.07
C GLY A 50 -16.31 5.10 -28.98
N GLY A 51 -16.59 4.19 -28.06
CA GLY A 51 -17.53 4.33 -26.95
C GLY A 51 -17.22 3.41 -25.76
N GLU A 52 -16.02 2.84 -25.72
CA GLU A 52 -15.53 1.94 -24.65
C GLU A 52 -14.81 2.70 -23.52
N ASP A 53 -14.19 3.86 -23.81
CA ASP A 53 -13.39 4.62 -22.84
C ASP A 53 -14.23 5.19 -21.66
N LEU A 54 -15.41 5.76 -21.95
CA LEU A 54 -16.26 6.39 -20.92
C LEU A 54 -16.89 5.40 -19.93
N LYS A 55 -17.08 4.14 -20.35
CA LYS A 55 -17.61 3.10 -19.45
C LYS A 55 -16.57 2.64 -18.45
N ASP A 56 -15.31 2.65 -18.84
CA ASP A 56 -14.21 2.25 -17.98
C ASP A 56 -13.96 3.31 -16.90
N GLU A 57 -14.00 4.60 -17.27
CA GLU A 57 -13.87 5.71 -16.32
C GLU A 57 -14.95 5.67 -15.22
N LYS A 58 -16.22 5.46 -15.59
CA LYS A 58 -17.31 5.35 -14.61
C LYS A 58 -17.11 4.17 -13.65
N ALA A 59 -16.67 3.02 -14.18
CA ALA A 59 -16.40 1.84 -13.36
C ALA A 59 -15.21 2.08 -12.41
N GLU A 60 -14.20 2.84 -12.83
CA GLU A 60 -13.08 3.22 -11.98
C GLU A 60 -13.52 4.17 -10.85
N VAL A 61 -14.35 5.17 -11.15
CA VAL A 61 -14.90 6.10 -10.14
C VAL A 61 -15.71 5.35 -9.09
N GLU A 62 -16.57 4.41 -9.49
CA GLU A 62 -17.35 3.59 -8.56
C GLU A 62 -16.45 2.75 -7.64
N ARG A 63 -15.35 2.20 -8.16
CA ARG A 63 -14.37 1.48 -7.34
C ARG A 63 -13.69 2.39 -6.32
N LYS A 64 -13.34 3.62 -6.72
CA LYS A 64 -12.75 4.62 -5.81
C LYS A 64 -13.73 5.03 -4.71
N ILE A 65 -15.00 5.26 -5.07
CA ILE A 65 -16.06 5.55 -4.08
C ILE A 65 -16.21 4.38 -3.11
N ALA A 66 -16.29 3.14 -3.61
CA ALA A 66 -16.41 1.95 -2.75
C ALA A 66 -15.19 1.73 -1.85
N ALA A 67 -13.99 2.12 -2.29
CA ALA A 67 -12.81 2.11 -1.44
C ALA A 67 -12.88 3.19 -0.35
N LEU A 68 -13.37 4.38 -0.70
CA LEU A 68 -13.53 5.48 0.24
C LEU A 68 -14.57 5.18 1.32
N GLN A 69 -15.72 4.61 0.95
CA GLN A 69 -16.78 4.19 1.89
C GLN A 69 -16.28 3.23 2.99
N LYS A 70 -15.32 2.36 2.66
CA LYS A 70 -14.75 1.39 3.61
C LYS A 70 -13.84 2.00 4.67
N ILE A 71 -13.22 3.14 4.37
CA ILE A 71 -12.26 3.79 5.28
C ILE A 71 -12.90 4.94 6.07
N VAL A 72 -13.96 5.54 5.53
CA VAL A 72 -14.68 6.64 6.18
C VAL A 72 -15.68 6.05 7.18
N PRO A 73 -15.68 6.52 8.44
CA PRO A 73 -16.68 6.11 9.43
C PRO A 73 -18.10 6.29 8.89
N GLY A 74 -18.92 5.24 8.94
CA GLY A 74 -20.30 5.27 8.43
C GLY A 74 -20.44 5.28 6.89
N GLY A 75 -19.34 5.24 6.15
CA GLY A 75 -19.29 5.44 4.70
C GLY A 75 -20.17 4.49 3.87
N ASP A 76 -20.36 3.24 4.28
CA ASP A 76 -21.20 2.25 3.60
C ASP A 76 -22.68 2.69 3.45
N SER A 77 -23.13 3.64 4.27
CA SER A 77 -24.50 4.14 4.30
C SER A 77 -24.67 5.56 3.73
N LEU A 78 -23.57 6.22 3.34
CA LEU A 78 -23.57 7.62 2.92
C LEU A 78 -23.76 7.75 1.40
N ALA A 79 -24.46 8.83 1.01
CA ALA A 79 -24.49 9.29 -0.38
C ALA A 79 -23.12 9.88 -0.76
N VAL A 80 -22.84 9.99 -2.07
CA VAL A 80 -21.51 10.42 -2.55
C VAL A 80 -21.13 11.83 -2.05
N GLU A 81 -22.07 12.76 -2.03
CA GLU A 81 -21.83 14.14 -1.57
C GLU A 81 -21.47 14.19 -0.08
N THR A 82 -22.27 13.52 0.77
CA THR A 82 -22.01 13.46 2.21
C THR A 82 -20.79 12.61 2.56
N LEU A 83 -20.45 11.61 1.72
CA LEU A 83 -19.23 10.83 1.87
C LEU A 83 -17.99 11.72 1.78
N PHE A 84 -17.95 12.69 0.87
CA PHE A 84 -16.81 13.60 0.74
C PHE A 84 -16.71 14.58 1.90
N GLU A 85 -17.84 15.08 2.42
CA GLU A 85 -17.87 15.93 3.60
C GLU A 85 -17.35 15.18 4.83
N GLU A 86 -17.88 13.98 5.10
CA GLU A 86 -17.42 13.11 6.19
C GLU A 86 -15.94 12.72 6.01
N THR A 87 -15.48 12.52 4.76
CA THR A 87 -14.06 12.26 4.47
C THR A 87 -13.18 13.45 4.88
N ALA A 88 -13.60 14.67 4.56
CA ALA A 88 -12.84 15.87 4.92
C ALA A 88 -12.76 16.04 6.44
N GLU A 89 -13.88 15.83 7.14
CA GLU A 89 -13.92 15.87 8.60
C GLU A 89 -13.05 14.76 9.22
N TYR A 90 -13.12 13.54 8.69
CA TYR A 90 -12.35 12.42 9.20
C TYR A 90 -10.84 12.62 9.02
N ILE A 91 -10.39 13.14 7.87
CA ILE A 91 -8.98 13.51 7.65
C ILE A 91 -8.53 14.53 8.70
N LEU A 92 -9.32 15.58 8.91
CA LEU A 92 -9.00 16.60 9.90
C LEU A 92 -8.90 16.00 11.31
N ALA A 93 -9.85 15.13 11.69
CA ALA A 93 -9.84 14.46 12.98
C ALA A 93 -8.59 13.59 13.17
N LEU A 94 -8.19 12.82 12.15
CA LEU A 94 -6.97 12.02 12.17
C LEU A 94 -5.71 12.89 12.34
N GLU A 95 -5.65 14.05 11.66
CA GLU A 95 -4.53 14.98 11.84
C GLU A 95 -4.45 15.50 13.28
N TRP A 96 -5.58 15.90 13.86
CA TRP A 96 -5.63 16.38 15.24
C TRP A 96 -5.22 15.29 16.24
N GLN A 97 -5.66 14.05 16.03
CA GLN A 97 -5.25 12.91 16.86
C GLN A 97 -3.73 12.73 16.85
N VAL A 98 -3.10 12.75 15.67
CA VAL A 98 -1.64 12.64 15.54
C VAL A 98 -0.93 13.83 16.19
N LYS A 99 -1.41 15.06 15.98
CA LYS A 99 -0.85 16.27 16.60
C LYS A 99 -0.92 16.21 18.13
N ALA A 100 -2.05 15.77 18.69
CA ALA A 100 -2.23 15.62 20.12
C ALA A 100 -1.29 14.56 20.71
N LEU A 101 -1.20 13.38 20.09
CA LEU A 101 -0.30 12.32 20.56
C LEU A 101 1.18 12.74 20.49
N ARG A 102 1.58 13.47 19.46
CA ARG A 102 2.94 14.04 19.36
C ARG A 102 3.22 15.07 20.46
N PHE A 103 2.25 15.94 20.75
CA PHE A 103 2.36 16.90 21.84
C PHE A 103 2.50 16.19 23.20
N LEU A 104 1.69 15.17 23.46
CA LEU A 104 1.77 14.39 24.69
C LEU A 104 3.09 13.62 24.80
N ALA A 105 3.56 13.01 23.70
CA ALA A 105 4.84 12.33 23.66
C ALA A 105 6.00 13.29 24.00
N ALA A 106 6.04 14.46 23.34
CA ALA A 106 7.04 15.49 23.61
C ALA A 106 6.95 16.02 25.06
N PHE A 107 5.73 16.15 25.59
CA PHE A 107 5.52 16.55 26.98
C PHE A 107 6.10 15.54 27.97
N VAL A 108 5.83 14.24 27.76
CA VAL A 108 6.36 13.17 28.63
C VAL A 108 7.88 13.09 28.52
N GLU A 109 8.43 13.09 27.31
CA GLU A 109 9.88 13.10 27.07
C GLU A 109 10.57 14.31 27.71
N GLY A 110 9.99 15.50 27.56
CA GLY A 110 10.47 16.72 28.20
C GLY A 110 10.42 16.66 29.74
N SER A 111 9.35 16.08 30.31
CA SER A 111 9.20 15.93 31.75
C SER A 111 10.22 14.96 32.37
N ASP A 112 10.64 13.92 31.64
CA ASP A 112 11.68 12.99 32.06
C ASP A 112 13.09 13.61 32.00
N MET A 113 13.29 14.70 31.25
CA MET A 113 14.54 15.46 31.26
C MET A 113 14.65 16.41 32.46
N GLU A 114 13.54 16.92 32.99
CA GLU A 114 13.54 17.79 34.17
C GLU A 114 13.81 16.99 35.46
N LYS A 115 13.26 15.77 35.56
CA LYS A 115 13.49 14.88 36.72
C LYS A 115 14.94 14.38 36.84
N ARG A 116 15.68 14.34 35.72
CA ARG A 116 17.10 13.92 35.68
C ARG A 116 18.09 15.05 36.01
N LYS A 117 17.63 16.30 36.16
CA LYS A 117 18.49 17.47 36.47
C LYS A 117 18.50 17.88 37.95
N LEU A 118 17.70 17.25 38.81
CA LEU A 118 17.62 17.56 40.25
C LEU A 118 18.36 16.54 41.15
N GLY A 119 19.27 15.75 40.59
CA GLY A 119 20.12 14.84 41.36
C GLY A 119 21.59 15.03 41.01
N GLY A 120 22.33 15.71 41.90
CA GLY A 120 23.79 15.86 41.83
C GLY A 120 24.25 17.29 42.01
#